data_AF-A0A2W6BVZ8-F1
#
_entry.id   AF-A0A2W6BVZ8-F1
#
_cell.length_a   1.000
_cell.length_b   1.000
_cell.length_c   1.000
_cell.angle_alpha   90.00
_cell.angle_beta   90.00
_cell.angle_gamma   90.00
#
_symmetry.space_group_name_H-M   'P 1'
#
loop_
_entity.id
_entity.type
_entity.pdbx_description
1 polymer ?
#
loop_
_entity_poly.entity_id
_entity_poly.type
_entity_poly.pdbx_seq_one_letter_code
_entity_poly.pdbx_strand_id
1 'polypeptide(L)' 'MRGWDRSAVRPERDDKLAEERDLAILVSDSLTPRGVGQWLHARNRLPGGARPIEALAEGRTEDIQLAARAFVDGFYL' A
#
# COMPACT_ATOMS: atom_id res chain seq x y z
N MET A 1 -21.93 -16.72 12.96
CA MET A 1 -21.20 -15.99 11.90
C MET A 1 -21.47 -14.51 12.09
N ARG A 2 -20.43 -13.69 12.31
CA ARG A 2 -20.58 -12.23 12.46
C ARG A 2 -20.83 -11.64 11.07
N GLY A 3 -22.05 -11.17 10.82
CA GLY A 3 -22.42 -10.52 9.56
C GLY A 3 -21.69 -9.18 9.46
N TRP A 4 -20.75 -9.09 8.53
CA TRP A 4 -20.14 -7.82 8.17
C TRP A 4 -21.15 -7.04 7.33
N ASP A 5 -21.67 -5.95 7.89
CA ASP A 5 -22.58 -5.06 7.20
C ASP A 5 -21.80 -4.22 6.18
N ARG A 6 -21.94 -4.56 4.89
CA ARG A 6 -21.32 -3.82 3.79
C ARG A 6 -21.84 -2.37 3.68
N SER A 7 -23.01 -2.08 4.26
CA SER A 7 -23.59 -0.73 4.31
C SER A 7 -22.86 0.20 5.28
N ALA A 8 -22.08 -0.36 6.21
CA ALA A 8 -21.28 0.41 7.16
C ALA A 8 -19.93 0.87 6.59
N VAL A 9 -19.58 0.40 5.39
CA VAL A 9 -18.37 0.85 4.70
C VAL A 9 -18.70 2.16 4.01
N ARG A 10 -18.08 3.24 4.48
CA ARG A 10 -18.18 4.54 3.83
C ARG A 10 -17.43 4.46 2.50
N PRO A 11 -17.89 5.10 1.42
CA PRO A 11 -17.20 5.08 0.11
C PRO A 11 -15.71 5.43 0.22
N GLU A 12 -15.38 6.45 1.03
CA GLU A 12 -13.99 6.86 1.32
C GLU A 12 -13.12 5.74 1.94
N ARG A 13 -13.73 4.78 2.64
CA ARG A 13 -13.03 3.61 3.21
C ARG A 13 -12.86 2.51 2.17
N ASP A 14 -13.79 2.37 1.23
CA ASP A 14 -13.64 1.44 0.10
C ASP A 14 -12.50 1.90 -0.82
N ASP A 15 -12.39 3.21 -1.08
CA ASP A 15 -11.32 3.79 -1.89
C ASP A 15 -9.93 3.49 -1.29
N LYS A 16 -9.77 3.66 0.02
CA LYS A 16 -8.50 3.33 0.71
C LYS A 16 -8.15 1.84 0.65
N LEU A 17 -9.15 0.97 0.77
CA LEU A 17 -8.93 -0.49 0.67
C LEU A 17 -8.56 -0.90 -0.77
N ALA A 18 -9.12 -0.22 -1.77
CA ALA A 18 -8.74 -0.41 -3.16
C ALA A 18 -7.28 0.03 -3.39
N GLU A 19 -6.89 1.20 -2.89
CA GLU A 19 -5.52 1.71 -2.99
C GLU A 19 -4.49 0.78 -2.32
N GLU A 20 -4.80 0.27 -1.11
CA GLU A 20 -3.93 -0.69 -0.42
C GLU A 20 -3.81 -2.00 -1.19
N ARG A 21 -4.92 -2.52 -1.72
CA ARG A 21 -4.93 -3.73 -2.54
C ARG A 21 -4.09 -3.55 -3.81
N ASP A 22 -4.29 -2.45 -4.52
CA ASP A 22 -3.61 -2.21 -5.81
C ASP A 22 -2.10 -2.05 -5.60
N LEU A 23 -1.69 -1.41 -4.50
CA LEU A 23 -0.30 -1.34 -4.07
C LEU A 23 0.28 -2.72 -3.74
N ALA A 24 -0.46 -3.55 -2.98
CA ALA A 24 -0.03 -4.90 -2.64
C ALA A 24 0.14 -5.78 -3.88
N ILE A 25 -0.75 -5.65 -4.87
CA ILE A 25 -0.64 -6.32 -6.17
C ILE A 25 0.63 -5.88 -6.89
N LEU A 26 0.88 -4.57 -6.99
CA LEU A 26 2.05 -4.03 -7.69
C LEU A 26 3.36 -4.60 -7.15
N VAL A 27 3.54 -4.62 -5.83
CA VAL A 27 4.80 -5.10 -5.24
C VAL A 27 4.88 -6.64 -5.18
N SER A 28 3.75 -7.34 -5.30
CA SER A 28 3.72 -8.81 -5.31
C SER A 28 4.38 -9.42 -6.55
N ASP A 29 4.49 -8.67 -7.65
CA ASP A 29 5.24 -9.10 -8.84
C ASP A 29 6.74 -9.29 -8.55
N SER A 30 7.27 -8.60 -7.53
CA SER A 30 8.70 -8.61 -7.17
C SER A 30 9.00 -9.23 -5.81
N LEU A 31 7.98 -9.46 -4.98
CA LEU A 31 8.15 -9.87 -3.59
C LEU A 31 7.38 -11.15 -3.27
N THR A 32 7.96 -11.95 -2.38
CA THR A 32 7.20 -13.01 -1.72
C THR A 32 6.05 -12.41 -0.90
N PRO A 33 4.99 -13.18 -0.57
CA PRO A 33 3.90 -12.69 0.27
C PRO A 33 4.36 -12.09 1.60
N ARG A 34 5.37 -12.69 2.23
CA ARG A 34 6.00 -12.14 3.44
C ARG A 34 6.72 -10.81 3.14
N GLY A 35 7.41 -10.74 2.01
CA GLY A 35 8.09 -9.52 1.54
C GLY A 35 7.11 -8.37 1.30
N VAL A 36 5.94 -8.63 0.71
CA VAL A 36 4.87 -7.64 0.55
C VAL A 36 4.46 -7.07 1.91
N GLY A 37 4.16 -7.95 2.88
CA GLY A 37 3.81 -7.51 4.24
C GLY A 37 4.94 -6.72 4.90
N GLN A 38 6.19 -7.13 4.73
CA GLN A 38 7.34 -6.37 5.24
C GLN A 38 7.45 -5.01 4.58
N TRP A 39 7.28 -4.91 3.26
CA TRP A 39 7.38 -3.67 2.52
C TRP A 39 6.29 -2.67 2.95
N LEU A 40 5.04 -3.13 3.13
CA LEU A 40 3.92 -2.28 3.56
C LEU A 40 4.05 -1.75 4.99
N HIS A 41 4.69 -2.51 5.88
CA HIS A 41 4.77 -2.19 7.31
C HIS A 41 6.14 -1.67 7.76
N ALA A 42 7.20 -1.87 6.98
CA ALA A 42 8.51 -1.32 7.26
C ALA A 42 8.55 0.17 6.89
N ARG A 43 9.45 0.91 7.55
CA ARG A 43 9.80 2.25 7.10
C ARG A 43 10.55 2.13 5.78
N ASN A 44 9.90 2.52 4.69
CA ASN A 44 10.57 2.64 3.41
C ASN A 44 11.26 3.99 3.33
N ARG A 45 12.51 3.99 2.85
CA ARG A 45 13.30 5.21 2.65
C ARG A 45 12.59 6.17 1.69
N LEU A 46 11.75 5.62 0.82
CA LEU A 46 10.94 6.33 -0.16
C LEU A 46 9.46 6.03 0.06
N PRO A 47 8.57 7.04 0.01
CA PRO A 47 8.81 8.48 0.03
C PRO A 47 8.94 8.97 1.49
N GLY A 48 10.12 9.47 1.86
CA GLY A 48 10.31 10.21 3.11
C GLY A 48 10.38 9.38 4.40
N GLY A 49 10.76 8.10 4.35
CA GLY A 49 11.00 7.31 5.57
C GLY A 49 9.73 6.80 6.28
N ALA A 50 8.56 6.98 5.67
CA ALA A 50 7.27 6.57 6.23
C ALA A 50 6.99 5.08 5.98
N ARG A 51 6.07 4.50 6.76
CA ARG A 51 5.50 3.19 6.42
C ARG A 51 4.47 3.38 5.31
N PRO A 52 4.47 2.55 4.25
CA PRO A 52 3.52 2.74 3.16
C PRO A 52 2.05 2.75 3.59
N ILE A 53 1.68 1.91 4.54
CA ILE A 53 0.32 1.90 5.08
C ILE A 53 -0.08 3.20 5.79
N GLU A 54 0.87 3.89 6.43
CA GLU A 54 0.62 5.20 7.06
C GLU A 54 0.48 6.29 6.02
N ALA A 55 1.35 6.28 5.00
CA ALA A 55 1.30 7.24 3.91
C ALA A 55 0.00 7.13 3.11
N LEU A 56 -0.49 5.91 2.86
CA LEU A 56 -1.83 5.69 2.30
C LEU A 56 -2.94 6.25 3.22
N ALA A 57 -2.84 6.02 4.53
CA ALA A 57 -3.83 6.54 5.47
C ALA A 57 -3.87 8.09 5.48
N GLU A 58 -2.72 8.73 5.26
CA GLU A 58 -2.50 10.17 5.13
C GLU A 58 -2.86 10.75 3.75
N GLY A 59 -3.26 9.92 2.78
CA GLY A 59 -3.62 10.36 1.43
C GLY A 59 -2.43 10.64 0.51
N ARG A 60 -1.22 10.18 0.87
CA ARG A 60 0.00 10.29 0.05
C ARG A 60 0.12 9.14 -0.95
N THR A 61 -0.98 8.80 -1.61
CA THR A 61 -1.09 7.60 -2.45
C THR A 61 -0.19 7.67 -3.67
N GLU A 62 -0.12 8.81 -4.34
CA GLU A 62 0.74 9.01 -5.53
C GLU A 62 2.22 8.80 -5.21
N ASP A 63 2.72 9.38 -4.12
CA ASP A 63 4.11 9.24 -3.69
C ASP A 63 4.47 7.75 -3.44
N ILE A 64 3.53 7.00 -2.87
CA ILE A 64 3.71 5.58 -2.54
C ILE A 64 3.66 4.70 -3.78
N GLN A 65 2.75 4.99 -4.71
CA GLN A 65 2.74 4.30 -5.99
C GLN A 65 4.03 4.55 -6.77
N LEU A 66 4.55 5.77 -6.76
CA LEU A 66 5.83 6.10 -7.38
C LEU A 66 6.98 5.31 -6.73
N ALA A 67 7.03 5.26 -5.40
CA ALA A 67 8.04 4.49 -4.68
C ALA A 67 7.95 2.98 -4.95
N ALA A 68 6.73 2.43 -5.02
CA ALA A 68 6.51 1.03 -5.37
C ALA A 68 6.93 0.72 -6.80
N ARG A 69 6.60 1.61 -7.75
CA ARG A 69 7.02 1.48 -9.15
C ARG A 69 8.54 1.51 -9.28
N ALA A 70 9.20 2.48 -8.65
CA ALA A 70 10.66 2.56 -8.62
C ALA A 70 11.29 1.30 -8.02
N PHE A 71 10.72 0.80 -6.92
CA PHE A 71 11.16 -0.45 -6.29
C PHE A 71 11.05 -1.66 -7.22
N VAL A 72 9.91 -1.84 -7.89
CA VAL A 72 9.65 -2.95 -8.83
C VAL A 72 10.53 -2.86 -10.07
N ASP A 73 10.71 -1.65 -10.62
CA ASP A 73 11.55 -1.42 -11.80
C ASP A 73 13.07 -1.48 -11.47
N GLY A 74 13.44 -1.72 -10.20
CA GLY A 74 14.83 -1.81 -9.75
C GLY A 74 15.57 -0.47 -9.64
N PHE A 75 14.85 0.64 -9.77
CA PHE A 75 15.39 1.98 -9.55
C PHE A 75 15.47 2.26 -8.05
N TYR A 76 16.69 2.20 -7.51
CA TYR A 76 16.99 2.84 -6.24
C TYR A 76 17.11 4.35 -6.50
N LEU A 77 16.10 5.13 -6.10
CA LEU A 77 16.21 6.59 -5.97
C LEU A 77 16.85 6.96 -4.61
#